data_AF-A0A645J638-F1
#
_entry.id   AF-A0A645J638-F1
#
_cell.length_a   1.000
_cell.length_b   1.000
_cell.length_c   1.000
_cell.angle_alpha   90.00
_cell.angle_beta   90.00
_cell.angle_gamma   90.00
#
_symmetry.space_group_name_H-M   'P 1'
#
loop_
_entity.id
_entity.type
_entity.pdbx_description
1 polymer ?
#
loop_
_entity_poly.entity_id
_entity_poly.type
_entity_poly.pdbx_seq_one_letter_code
_entity_poly.pdbx_strand_id
1 'polypeptide(L)' 'MFDHLPPADSDTPTVVIAHTVQGKGVDFMENQVKWHAGKLSEGDCSEAIRQLEKAYFEKWGKE' A
#
# COMPACT_ATOMS: atom_id res chain seq x y z
N MET A 1 9.09 11.80 13.56
CA MET A 1 9.93 10.62 13.14
C MET A 1 10.79 10.96 11.93
N PHE A 2 10.25 11.67 10.93
CA PHE A 2 11.05 12.19 9.81
C PHE A 2 11.77 13.52 10.12
N ASP A 3 11.46 14.13 11.26
CA ASP A 3 12.00 15.43 11.67
C ASP A 3 13.49 15.37 12.10
N HIS A 4 14.05 14.16 12.19
CA HIS A 4 15.46 13.91 12.53
C HIS A 4 16.24 13.28 11.38
N LEU A 5 15.72 13.32 10.15
CA LEU A 5 16.49 12.92 9.00
C LEU A 5 17.69 13.87 8.82
N PRO A 6 18.84 13.36 8.33
CA PRO A 6 19.92 14.22 7.90
C PRO A 6 19.44 15.27 6.88
N PRO A 7 20.12 16.43 6.80
CA PRO A 7 19.91 17.39 5.73
C PRO A 7 19.97 16.73 4.34
N ALA A 8 19.25 17.29 3.37
CA ALA A 8 19.18 16.73 2.02
C ALA A 8 20.53 16.72 1.28
N ASP A 9 21.50 17.53 1.73
CA ASP A 9 22.88 17.63 1.23
C ASP A 9 23.90 16.85 2.08
N SER A 10 23.43 16.00 2.99
CA SER A 10 24.28 15.11 3.78
C SER A 10 25.06 14.12 2.90
N ASP A 11 26.38 14.01 3.13
CA ASP A 11 27.24 12.99 2.51
C ASP A 11 26.98 11.56 3.03
N THR A 12 26.17 11.41 4.09
CA THR A 12 25.77 10.10 4.63
C THR A 12 24.47 9.61 3.96
N PRO A 13 24.46 8.40 3.37
CA PRO A 13 23.24 7.86 2.77
C PRO A 13 22.17 7.56 3.83
N THR A 14 20.92 7.83 3.48
CA THR A 14 19.76 7.56 4.34
C THR A 14 18.92 6.43 3.74
N VAL A 15 18.56 5.44 4.57
CA VAL A 15 17.64 4.35 4.20
C VAL A 15 16.41 4.37 5.10
N VAL A 16 15.23 4.24 4.50
CA VAL A 16 13.97 4.05 5.24
C VAL A 16 13.52 2.61 5.04
N ILE A 17 13.64 1.79 6.09
CA ILE A 17 13.12 0.43 6.08
C ILE A 17 11.63 0.50 6.44
N ALA A 18 10.78 0.51 5.42
CA ALA A 18 9.34 0.54 5.60
C ALA A 18 8.79 -0.85 5.95
N HIS A 19 8.14 -0.97 7.10
CA HIS A 19 7.35 -2.16 7.42
C HIS A 19 6.03 -2.09 6.65
N THR A 20 5.82 -3.01 5.71
CA THR A 20 4.68 -3.00 4.79
C THR A 20 3.88 -4.30 4.84
N VAL A 21 2.68 -4.26 4.27
CA VAL A 21 1.84 -5.43 4.00
C VAL A 21 1.68 -5.55 2.49
N GLN A 22 2.10 -6.67 1.90
CA GLN A 22 1.87 -6.92 0.48
C GLN A 22 0.36 -7.00 0.23
N GLY A 23 -0.15 -6.27 -0.77
CA GLY A 23 -1.58 -6.27 -1.08
C GLY A 23 -2.46 -5.45 -0.12
N LYS A 24 -1.86 -4.56 0.68
CA LYS A 24 -2.59 -3.72 1.66
C LYS A 24 -3.83 -3.06 1.04
N GLY A 25 -4.97 -3.20 1.70
CA GLY A 25 -6.24 -2.59 1.29
C GLY A 25 -7.12 -3.48 0.39
N VAL A 26 -6.64 -4.66 0.01
CA VAL A 26 -7.43 -5.68 -0.69
C VAL A 26 -7.34 -6.99 0.10
N ASP A 27 -8.44 -7.37 0.75
CA ASP A 27 -8.49 -8.42 1.77
C ASP A 27 -7.94 -9.76 1.27
N PHE A 28 -8.27 -10.15 0.04
CA PHE A 28 -7.82 -11.41 -0.54
C PHE A 28 -6.37 -11.36 -1.07
N MET A 29 -5.72 -10.19 -1.01
CA MET A 29 -4.33 -9.99 -1.40
C MET A 29 -3.38 -9.77 -0.22
N GLU A 30 -3.88 -9.37 0.95
CA GLU A 30 -3.02 -9.07 2.11
C GLU A 30 -2.20 -10.28 2.55
N ASN A 31 -0.87 -10.14 2.50
CA ASN A 31 0.11 -11.18 2.87
C ASN A 31 -0.02 -12.49 2.07
N GLN A 32 -0.50 -12.42 0.83
CA GLN A 32 -0.70 -13.59 -0.03
C GLN A 32 0.36 -13.67 -1.13
N VAL A 33 1.30 -14.62 -1.01
CA VAL A 33 2.44 -14.83 -1.94
C VAL A 33 2.00 -14.99 -3.40
N LYS A 34 0.83 -15.60 -3.63
CA LYS A 34 0.29 -15.84 -4.98
C LYS A 34 0.17 -14.55 -5.81
N TRP A 35 0.02 -13.39 -5.18
CA TRP A 35 -0.13 -12.10 -5.85
C TRP A 35 1.20 -11.39 -6.11
N HIS A 36 2.35 -12.00 -5.83
CA HIS A 36 3.65 -11.47 -6.27
C HIS A 36 3.78 -11.46 -7.80
N ALA A 37 3.31 -12.53 -8.45
CA ALA A 37 3.32 -12.69 -9.91
C ALA A 37 1.97 -13.19 -10.47
N GLY A 38 0.92 -13.18 -9.64
CA GLY A 38 -0.41 -13.58 -10.03
C GLY A 38 -1.06 -12.56 -10.97
N LYS A 39 -1.79 -13.04 -11.97
CA LYS A 39 -2.63 -12.20 -12.83
C LYS A 39 -4.02 -12.08 -12.21
N LEU A 40 -4.61 -10.89 -12.32
CA LEU A 40 -6.00 -10.68 -11.92
C LEU A 40 -6.93 -11.16 -13.03
N SER A 41 -7.99 -11.86 -12.66
CA SER A 41 -9.18 -11.96 -13.51
C SER A 41 -9.94 -10.63 -13.50
N GLU A 42 -10.89 -10.46 -14.43
CA GLU A 42 -11.79 -9.30 -14.44
C GLU A 42 -12.60 -9.20 -13.13
N GLY A 43 -12.99 -10.35 -12.57
CA GLY A 43 -13.72 -10.43 -11.30
C GLY A 43 -12.85 -10.00 -10.11
N ASP A 44 -11.61 -10.48 -10.04
CA ASP A 44 -10.66 -10.07 -8.98
C ASP A 44 -10.38 -8.56 -9.05
N CYS A 45 -10.20 -8.02 -10.26
CA CYS A 45 -9.97 -6.60 -10.46
C CYS A 45 -11.15 -5.74 -9.98
N SER A 46 -12.36 -6.12 -10.38
CA SER A 46 -13.59 -5.41 -9.99
C SER A 46 -13.78 -5.42 -8.47
N GLU A 47 -13.52 -6.56 -7.82
CA GLU A 47 -13.63 -6.68 -6.37
C GLU A 47 -12.54 -5.88 -5.64
N ALA A 48 -11.30 -5.90 -6.14
CA ALA A 48 -10.22 -5.10 -5.56
C ALA A 48 -10.53 -3.60 -5.61
N ILE A 49 -11.03 -3.09 -6.75
CA ILE A 49 -11.43 -1.68 -6.90
C ILE A 49 -12.54 -1.34 -5.90
N ARG A 50 -13.58 -2.18 -5.81
CA ARG A 50 -14.69 -1.97 -4.86
C ARG A 50 -14.22 -1.86 -3.41
N GLN A 51 -13.26 -2.70 -3.00
CA GLN A 51 -12.68 -2.64 -1.65
C GLN A 51 -11.87 -1.37 -1.42
N LEU A 52 -11.05 -0.97 -2.39
CA LEU A 52 -10.25 0.26 -2.31
C LEU A 52 -11.13 1.52 -2.26
N GLU A 53 -12.17 1.59 -3.08
CA GLU A 53 -13.13 2.70 -3.07
C GLU A 53 -13.86 2.78 -1.72
N LYS A 54 -14.36 1.64 -1.22
CA LYS A 54 -15.01 1.57 0.10
C LYS A 54 -14.06 2.10 1.19
N ALA A 55 -12.84 1.60 1.24
CA ALA A 55 -11.84 2.02 2.23
C ALA A 55 -11.48 3.51 2.08
N TYR A 56 -11.40 4.02 0.85
CA TYR A 56 -11.17 5.44 0.57
C TYR A 56 -12.30 6.30 1.12
N PHE A 57 -13.56 5.97 0.81
CA PHE A 57 -14.71 6.74 1.27
C PHE A 57 -14.91 6.68 2.79
N GLU A 58 -14.67 5.52 3.41
CA GLU A 58 -14.71 5.39 4.88
C GLU A 58 -13.67 6.26 5.58
N LYS A 59 -12.48 6.40 4.98
CA LYS A 59 -11.36 7.15 5.56
C LYS A 59 -11.40 8.65 5.26
N TRP A 60 -11.77 9.01 4.04
CA TRP A 60 -11.62 10.37 3.50
C TRP A 60 -12.89 10.94 2.87
N GLY A 61 -13.91 10.12 2.62
CA GLY A 61 -15.15 10.50 1.94
C GLY A 61 -16.21 11.15 2.83
N LYS A 62 -15.84 11.76 3.96
CA LYS A 62 -16.75 12.60 4.73
C LYS A 62 -16.63 14.04 4.23
N GLU A 63 -17.61 14.47 3.43
CA GLU A 63 -18.08 15.86 3.53
C GLU A 63 -18.84 16.05 4.85
#